data_AF-A0A968X1C1-F1
#
_entry.id   AF-A0A968X1C1-F1
#
_cell.length_a   1.000
_cell.length_b   1.000
_cell.length_c   1.000
_cell.angle_alpha   90.00
_cell.angle_beta   90.00
_cell.angle_gamma   90.00
#
_symmetry.space_group_name_H-M   'P 1'
#
loop_
_entity.id
_entity.type
_entity.pdbx_description
1 polymer ?
#
loop_
_entity_poly.entity_id
_entity_poly.type
_entity_poly.pdbx_seq_one_letter_code
_entity_poly.pdbx_strand_id
1 'polypeptide(L)'
;PHIHILGHPSGRLINEREGADYDWDALFKAAVQHDVALEINSDPERLDLNDVHARRALELGCKLTISTDAHNPGMMQNRIYGIGVARRAWVTADRVINTWPLEKLLKWAKH
;
A
#
# COMPACT_ATOMS: atom_id res chain seq x y z
N PRO A 1 -7.12 -7.40 -16.25
CA PRO A 1 -6.69 -5.98 -16.14
C PRO A 1 -5.19 -5.96 -15.85
N HIS A 2 -4.40 -5.07 -16.45
CA HIS A 2 -2.92 -5.17 -16.34
C HIS A 2 -2.31 -4.55 -15.08
N ILE A 3 -3.14 -3.92 -14.22
CA ILE A 3 -2.69 -3.23 -13.02
C ILE A 3 -2.88 -4.16 -11.82
N HIS A 4 -1.83 -4.30 -11.01
CA HIS A 4 -1.86 -5.12 -9.79
C HIS A 4 -1.74 -4.27 -8.52
N ILE A 5 -0.96 -3.18 -8.58
CA ILE A 5 -0.65 -2.34 -7.44
C ILE A 5 -0.82 -0.88 -7.86
N LEU A 6 -1.49 -0.10 -7.03
CA LEU A 6 -1.46 1.37 -7.10
C LEU A 6 -0.41 1.87 -6.10
N GLY A 7 0.71 2.36 -6.64
CA GLY A 7 1.84 2.90 -5.86
C GLY A 7 1.53 4.26 -5.25
N HIS A 8 2.01 4.49 -4.01
CA HIS A 8 1.90 5.72 -3.22
C HIS A 8 0.70 6.61 -3.64
N PRO A 9 -0.55 6.18 -3.34
CA PRO A 9 -1.74 6.64 -4.07
C PRO A 9 -2.01 8.14 -3.98
N SER A 10 -1.70 8.78 -2.85
CA SER A 10 -1.92 10.22 -2.68
C SER A 10 -0.86 11.05 -3.40
N GLY A 11 0.32 10.48 -3.64
CA GLY A 11 1.47 11.19 -4.20
C GLY A 11 2.08 12.23 -3.24
N ARG A 12 1.73 12.21 -1.95
CA ARG A 12 2.27 13.16 -0.97
C ARG A 12 3.80 13.08 -0.82
N LEU A 13 4.38 14.19 -0.42
CA LEU A 13 5.74 14.29 0.10
C LEU A 13 5.67 15.08 1.41
N ILE A 14 6.06 14.46 2.52
CA ILE A 14 5.94 15.03 3.86
C ILE A 14 6.75 16.34 3.92
N ASN A 15 6.11 17.41 4.39
CA ASN A 15 6.63 18.78 4.45
C ASN A 15 6.90 19.48 3.10
N GLU A 16 6.61 18.85 1.96
CA GLU A 16 6.86 19.43 0.63
C GLU A 16 5.61 19.51 -0.24
N ARG A 17 4.81 18.44 -0.28
CA ARG A 17 3.64 18.34 -1.15
C ARG A 17 2.50 17.64 -0.42
N GLU A 18 1.38 18.33 -0.31
CA GLU A 18 0.15 17.72 0.17
C GLU A 18 -0.29 16.56 -0.73
N GLY A 19 -0.85 15.52 -0.13
CA GLY A 19 -1.43 14.42 -0.88
C GLY A 19 -2.64 14.89 -1.67
N ALA A 20 -2.85 14.29 -2.83
CA ALA A 20 -4.03 14.58 -3.63
C ALA A 20 -5.32 14.25 -2.86
N ASP A 21 -6.31 15.13 -3.03
CA ASP A 21 -7.63 15.00 -2.44
C ASP A 21 -8.54 14.24 -3.40
N TYR A 22 -8.85 13.00 -3.05
CA TYR A 22 -9.71 12.11 -3.83
C TYR A 22 -10.93 11.68 -2.99
N ASP A 23 -11.96 11.19 -3.69
CA ASP A 23 -12.90 10.27 -3.06
C ASP A 23 -12.19 8.93 -2.78
N TRP A 24 -11.60 8.83 -1.58
CA TRP A 24 -10.86 7.65 -1.13
C TRP A 24 -11.73 6.40 -1.08
N ASP A 25 -13.00 6.52 -0.67
CA ASP A 25 -13.92 5.40 -0.62
C ASP A 25 -14.23 4.86 -2.02
N ALA A 26 -14.40 5.75 -3.01
CA ALA A 26 -14.56 5.35 -4.41
C ALA A 26 -13.29 4.65 -4.93
N LEU A 27 -12.10 5.18 -4.63
CA LEU A 27 -10.82 4.57 -5.02
C LEU A 27 -10.65 3.18 -4.40
N PHE A 28 -10.94 3.02 -3.11
CA PHE A 28 -10.84 1.73 -2.41
C PHE A 28 -11.82 0.70 -2.95
N LYS A 29 -13.07 1.09 -3.22
CA LYS A 29 -14.07 0.21 -3.85
C LYS A 29 -13.62 -0.21 -5.25
N ALA A 30 -13.07 0.71 -6.04
CA ALA A 30 -12.50 0.38 -7.34
C ALA A 30 -11.33 -0.60 -7.22
N ALA A 31 -10.43 -0.40 -6.26
CA ALA A 31 -9.32 -1.32 -6.00
C ALA A 31 -9.82 -2.74 -5.66
N VAL A 32 -10.85 -2.88 -4.84
CA VAL A 32 -11.49 -4.17 -4.55
C VAL A 32 -12.13 -4.78 -5.79
N GLN A 33 -12.92 -4.00 -6.53
CA GLN A 33 -13.62 -4.46 -7.73
C GLN A 33 -12.65 -4.98 -8.81
N HIS A 34 -11.49 -4.33 -8.94
CA HIS A 34 -10.48 -4.67 -9.94
C HIS A 34 -9.37 -5.58 -9.42
N ASP A 35 -9.49 -6.05 -8.18
CA ASP A 35 -8.52 -6.91 -7.51
C ASP A 35 -7.10 -6.32 -7.44
N VAL A 36 -7.00 -5.00 -7.25
CA VAL A 36 -5.77 -4.21 -7.15
C VAL A 36 -5.40 -4.00 -5.69
N ALA A 37 -4.11 -4.20 -5.35
CA ALA A 37 -3.57 -3.86 -4.05
C ALA A 37 -3.16 -2.39 -3.96
N LEU A 38 -3.26 -1.81 -2.76
CA LEU A 38 -2.83 -0.43 -2.50
C LEU A 38 -1.50 -0.44 -1.75
N GLU A 39 -0.58 0.43 -2.16
CA GLU A 39 0.74 0.53 -1.54
C GLU A 39 0.72 1.33 -0.24
N ILE A 40 1.42 0.81 0.77
CA ILE A 40 1.97 1.55 1.91
C ILE A 40 3.47 1.66 1.65
N ASN A 41 3.87 2.81 1.11
CA ASN A 41 5.24 3.12 0.76
C ASN A 41 6.01 3.48 2.02
N SER A 42 7.12 2.80 2.27
CA SER A 42 7.89 2.95 3.50
C SER A 42 8.96 4.04 3.42
N ASP A 43 9.08 4.76 2.31
CA ASP A 43 9.97 5.91 2.22
C ASP A 43 9.57 6.94 3.30
N PRO A 44 10.49 7.36 4.20
CA PRO A 44 10.23 8.37 5.22
C PRO A 44 9.69 9.70 4.69
N GLU A 45 9.98 10.05 3.43
CA GLU A 45 9.45 11.26 2.79
C GLU A 45 8.00 11.05 2.30
N ARG A 46 7.53 9.81 2.17
CA ARG A 46 6.19 9.48 1.67
C ARG A 46 5.24 8.99 2.76
N LEU A 47 5.55 7.83 3.35
CA LEU A 47 4.67 7.05 4.23
C LEU A 47 3.23 6.93 3.69
N ASP A 48 3.07 6.60 2.41
CA ASP A 48 1.80 6.69 1.67
C ASP A 48 1.38 5.34 1.09
N LEU A 49 0.22 4.75 1.42
CA LEU A 49 -0.87 5.26 2.23
C LEU A 49 -0.51 5.56 3.69
N ASN A 50 -1.10 6.62 4.22
CA ASN A 50 -1.08 6.89 5.65
C ASN A 50 -1.92 5.85 6.43
N ASP A 51 -1.79 5.84 7.75
CA ASP A 51 -2.47 4.89 8.63
C ASP A 51 -4.00 5.01 8.60
N VAL A 52 -4.54 6.23 8.53
CA VAL A 52 -5.99 6.47 8.45
C VAL A 52 -6.59 5.87 7.17
N HIS A 53 -5.97 6.12 6.02
CA HIS A 53 -6.38 5.58 4.74
C HIS A 53 -6.13 4.07 4.65
N ALA A 54 -5.01 3.57 5.16
CA ALA A 54 -4.76 2.13 5.23
C ALA A 54 -5.79 1.41 6.09
N ARG A 55 -6.21 2.03 7.21
CA ARG A 55 -7.28 1.51 8.07
C ARG A 55 -8.61 1.45 7.32
N ARG A 56 -8.96 2.53 6.62
CA ARG A 56 -10.21 2.58 5.86
C ARG A 56 -10.22 1.60 4.68
N ALA A 57 -9.12 1.49 3.96
CA ALA A 57 -8.93 0.50 2.89
C ALA A 57 -9.11 -0.93 3.40
N LEU A 58 -8.53 -1.25 4.57
CA LEU A 58 -8.70 -2.54 5.23
C LEU A 58 -10.18 -2.85 5.54
N GLU A 59 -10.93 -1.88 6.07
CA GLU A 59 -12.36 -2.01 6.39
C GLU A 59 -13.22 -2.29 5.15
N LEU A 60 -12.83 -1.72 3.99
CA LEU A 60 -13.50 -1.96 2.72
C LEU A 60 -13.03 -3.23 2.00
N GLY A 61 -12.06 -3.97 2.58
CA GLY A 61 -11.59 -5.24 2.05
C GLY A 61 -10.46 -5.14 1.03
N CYS A 62 -9.78 -3.99 0.93
CA CYS A 62 -8.63 -3.85 0.06
C CYS A 62 -7.48 -4.79 0.45
N LYS A 63 -6.76 -5.27 -0.56
CA LYS A 63 -5.43 -5.85 -0.39
C LYS A 63 -4.40 -4.72 -0.26
N LEU A 64 -3.38 -4.93 0.55
CA LEU A 64 -2.30 -3.96 0.76
C LEU A 64 -0.96 -4.55 0.35
N THR A 65 -0.02 -3.70 0.00
CA THR A 65 1.40 -4.05 -0.16
C THR A 65 2.28 -3.06 0.57
N ILE A 66 3.41 -3.51 1.09
CA ILE A 66 4.41 -2.67 1.74
C ILE A 66 5.68 -2.69 0.88
N SER A 67 6.12 -1.52 0.44
CA SER A 67 7.33 -1.35 -0.37
C SER A 67 8.24 -0.30 0.26
N THR A 68 9.49 -0.18 -0.21
CA THR A 68 10.48 0.79 0.32
C THR A 68 10.82 1.91 -0.64
N ASP A 69 10.36 1.85 -1.89
CA ASP A 69 10.78 2.77 -2.96
C ASP A 69 12.31 2.93 -3.04
N ALA A 70 13.03 1.82 -2.84
CA ALA A 70 14.47 1.87 -2.61
C ALA A 70 15.24 2.26 -3.88
N HIS A 71 15.90 3.42 -3.85
CA HIS A 71 16.81 3.90 -4.89
C HIS A 71 18.28 3.55 -4.60
N ASN A 72 18.56 2.97 -3.43
CA ASN A 72 19.83 2.35 -3.08
C ASN A 72 19.61 1.21 -2.08
N PRO A 73 20.57 0.28 -1.91
CA PRO A 73 20.40 -0.87 -1.01
C PRO A 73 20.10 -0.51 0.45
N GLY A 74 20.60 0.63 0.95
CA GLY A 74 20.37 1.07 2.33
C GLY A 74 18.90 1.38 2.61
N MET A 75 18.17 1.91 1.62
CA MET A 75 16.75 2.23 1.74
C MET A 75 15.86 1.00 1.96
N MET A 76 16.35 -0.22 1.69
CA MET A 76 15.60 -1.44 2.02
C MET A 76 15.33 -1.58 3.53
N GLN A 77 16.11 -0.91 4.38
CA GLN A 77 15.88 -0.88 5.83
C GLN A 77 14.62 -0.10 6.21
N ASN A 78 14.15 0.80 5.35
CA ASN A 78 12.97 1.64 5.60
C ASN A 78 11.69 0.83 5.73
N ARG A 79 11.65 -0.46 5.34
CA ARG A 79 10.46 -1.33 5.47
C ARG A 79 9.82 -1.30 6.86
N ILE A 80 10.60 -1.03 7.91
CA ILE A 80 10.10 -0.91 9.27
C ILE A 80 9.05 0.21 9.41
N TYR A 81 9.15 1.28 8.63
CA TYR A 81 8.24 2.41 8.69
C TYR A 81 6.87 2.04 8.10
N GLY A 82 6.84 1.38 6.92
CA GLY A 82 5.60 0.88 6.35
C GLY A 82 4.94 -0.20 7.21
N ILE A 83 5.73 -1.09 7.84
CA ILE A 83 5.22 -2.03 8.84
C ILE A 83 4.63 -1.27 10.05
N GLY A 84 5.27 -0.19 10.50
CA GLY A 84 4.76 0.68 11.56
C GLY A 84 3.41 1.30 11.21
N VAL A 85 3.28 1.86 10.00
CA VAL A 85 2.01 2.39 9.47
C VAL A 85 0.94 1.31 9.41
N ALA A 86 1.25 0.14 8.85
CA ALA A 86 0.33 -0.99 8.78
C ALA A 86 -0.15 -1.44 10.18
N ARG A 87 0.74 -1.50 11.17
CA ARG A 87 0.38 -1.82 12.56
C ARG A 87 -0.53 -0.77 13.19
N ARG A 88 -0.28 0.52 12.95
CA ARG A 88 -1.15 1.61 13.42
C ARG A 88 -2.55 1.53 12.81
N ALA A 89 -2.64 1.08 11.56
CA ALA A 89 -3.89 0.80 10.85
C ALA A 89 -4.54 -0.54 11.22
N TRP A 90 -3.92 -1.33 12.10
CA TRP A 90 -4.34 -2.67 12.53
C TRP A 90 -4.45 -3.68 11.37
N VAL A 91 -3.61 -3.50 10.35
CA VAL A 91 -3.53 -4.43 9.22
C VAL A 91 -2.92 -5.75 9.69
N THR A 92 -3.57 -6.85 9.33
CA THR A 92 -3.11 -8.22 9.59
C THR A 92 -2.33 -8.76 8.40
N ALA A 93 -1.45 -9.74 8.65
CA ALA A 93 -0.58 -10.30 7.61
C ALA A 93 -1.36 -10.86 6.41
N ASP A 94 -2.52 -11.50 6.61
CA ASP A 94 -3.31 -12.09 5.51
C ASP A 94 -3.78 -11.05 4.48
N ARG A 95 -3.85 -9.77 4.86
CA ARG A 95 -4.25 -8.64 4.02
C ARG A 95 -3.07 -7.99 3.28
N VAL A 96 -1.83 -8.37 3.59
CA VAL A 96 -0.62 -7.84 2.96
C VAL A 96 -0.05 -8.86 1.97
N ILE A 97 -0.04 -8.53 0.67
CA ILE A 97 0.36 -9.48 -0.37
C ILE A 97 1.83 -9.93 -0.24
N ASN A 98 2.67 -9.12 0.41
CA ASN A 98 4.08 -9.45 0.69
C ASN A 98 4.25 -10.69 1.57
N THR A 99 3.23 -11.08 2.33
CA THR A 99 3.30 -12.25 3.23
C THR A 99 2.72 -13.51 2.61
N TRP A 100 2.21 -13.44 1.37
CA TRP A 100 1.65 -14.61 0.70
C TRP A 100 2.75 -15.57 0.25
N PRO A 101 2.46 -16.88 0.17
CA PRO A 101 3.34 -17.82 -0.51
C PRO A 101 3.59 -17.37 -1.96
N LEU A 102 4.82 -17.55 -2.44
CA LEU A 102 5.26 -17.10 -3.77
C LEU A 102 4.32 -17.58 -4.89
N GLU A 103 3.91 -18.85 -4.85
CA GLU A 103 3.01 -19.42 -5.86
C GLU A 103 1.66 -18.68 -5.90
N LYS A 104 1.09 -18.36 -4.74
CA LYS A 104 -0.16 -17.59 -4.63
C LYS A 104 0.01 -16.20 -5.22
N LEU A 105 1.12 -15.52 -4.90
CA LEU A 105 1.42 -14.17 -5.42
C LEU A 105 1.57 -14.20 -6.95
N LEU A 106 2.32 -15.15 -7.50
CA LEU A 106 2.54 -15.28 -8.94
C LEU A 106 1.26 -15.68 -9.69
N LYS A 107 0.40 -16.50 -9.10
CA LYS A 107 -0.91 -16.82 -9.67
C LYS A 107 -1.81 -15.59 -9.69
N TRP A 108 -1.82 -14.82 -8.60
CA TRP A 108 -2.52 -13.55 -8.55
C TRP A 108 -1.96 -12.58 -9.59
N ALA A 109 -0.66 -12.39 -9.73
CA ALA A 109 -0.08 -11.44 -10.69
C ALA A 109 -0.24 -11.80 -12.20
N LYS A 110 -1.04 -12.81 -12.53
CA LYS A 110 -1.31 -13.29 -13.89
C LYS A 110 -2.80 -13.20 -14.28
N HIS A 111 -3.64 -12.60 -13.43
CA HIS A 111 -5.08 -12.48 -13.66
C HIS A 111 -5.46 -11.35 -14.64
#